data_AF-A0A4Y2NLA8-F1
#
_entry.id   AF-A0A4Y2NLA8-F1
#
_cell.length_a   1.000
_cell.length_b   1.000
_cell.length_c   1.000
_cell.angle_alpha   90.00
_cell.angle_beta   90.00
_cell.angle_gamma   90.00
#
_symmetry.space_group_name_H-M   'P 1'
#
loop_
_entity.id
_entity.type
_entity.pdbx_description
1 polymer ?
#
loop_
_entity_poly.entity_id
_entity_poly.type
_entity_poly.pdbx_seq_one_letter_code
_entity_poly.pdbx_strand_id
1 'polypeptide(L)'
;MFYQALQGIGKLDPMVIGSLLDGKLQDATLQGFSTLRNDSNIDVYCQDEMVILNTLMSLSDVTFSCEWSQKLLLTFSGTVTAIVEDIQFQLGGTFNMDDGVVLDINVELTKLDGLNLGFSGLGPLNLVIKLIGNVVLDIFQHEISKKLETVLKSTLQSELSGFQMTF
;
A
#
# COMPACT_ATOMS: atom_id res chain seq x y z
N MET A 1 18.94 -6.63 7.56
CA MET A 1 18.68 -6.21 6.18
C MET A 1 17.21 -6.18 5.84
N PHE A 2 16.46 -7.30 5.90
CA PHE A 2 14.99 -7.23 5.70
C PHE A 2 14.33 -6.17 6.60
N TYR A 3 14.59 -6.20 7.91
CA TYR A 3 14.11 -5.17 8.84
C TYR A 3 14.64 -3.75 8.55
N GLN A 4 15.80 -3.60 7.92
CA GLN A 4 16.32 -2.27 7.52
C GLN A 4 15.61 -1.78 6.26
N ALA A 5 15.30 -2.67 5.31
CA ALA A 5 14.47 -2.34 4.15
C ALA A 5 13.08 -1.90 4.60
N LEU A 6 12.47 -2.58 5.58
CA LEU A 6 11.20 -2.15 6.20
C LEU A 6 11.32 -0.75 6.85
N GLN A 7 12.40 -0.48 7.58
CA GLN A 7 12.66 0.88 8.12
C GLN A 7 12.86 1.93 7.03
N GLY A 8 13.47 1.56 5.90
CA GLY A 8 13.64 2.42 4.73
C GLY A 8 12.30 2.81 4.12
N ILE A 9 11.38 1.84 3.99
CA ILE A 9 10.01 2.05 3.51
C ILE A 9 9.24 3.00 4.44
N GLY A 10 9.44 2.90 5.75
CA GLY A 10 8.82 3.81 6.72
C GLY A 10 9.15 5.29 6.51
N LYS A 11 10.25 5.63 5.80
CA LYS A 11 10.60 7.02 5.44
C LYS A 11 9.75 7.59 4.31
N LEU A 12 8.98 6.77 3.62
CA LEU A 12 8.03 7.19 2.60
C LEU A 12 6.72 7.72 3.19
N ASP A 13 6.61 7.80 4.52
CA ASP A 13 5.43 8.26 5.24
C ASP A 13 5.55 9.75 5.64
N PRO A 14 4.62 10.65 5.24
CA PRO A 14 3.48 10.42 4.36
C PRO A 14 3.89 10.24 2.90
N MET A 15 3.21 9.32 2.20
CA MET A 15 3.39 9.11 0.78
C MET A 15 2.46 10.03 0.00
N VAL A 16 3.03 10.87 -0.88
CA VAL A 16 2.24 11.66 -1.82
C VAL A 16 1.75 10.76 -2.96
N ILE A 17 0.43 10.62 -3.07
CA ILE A 17 -0.23 9.86 -4.15
C ILE A 17 -0.48 10.77 -5.36
N GLY A 18 -0.87 12.03 -5.12
CA GLY A 18 -1.14 13.03 -6.15
C GLY A 18 -2.63 13.11 -6.53
N SER A 19 -2.93 13.43 -7.78
CA SER A 19 -4.32 13.52 -8.26
C SER A 19 -4.85 12.16 -8.74
N LEU A 20 -6.10 11.86 -8.43
CA LEU A 20 -6.81 10.65 -8.85
C LEU A 20 -8.12 11.03 -9.58
N LEU A 21 -8.70 10.08 -10.32
CA LEU A 21 -9.93 10.26 -11.11
C LEU A 21 -9.93 11.50 -12.00
N ASP A 22 -8.91 11.63 -12.86
CA ASP A 22 -8.74 12.79 -13.75
C ASP A 22 -8.76 14.15 -13.01
N GLY A 23 -8.25 14.18 -11.78
CA GLY A 23 -8.16 15.39 -10.97
C GLY A 23 -9.41 15.73 -10.17
N LYS A 24 -10.41 14.85 -10.12
CA LYS A 24 -11.58 15.02 -9.23
C LYS A 24 -11.22 14.82 -7.76
N LEU A 25 -10.21 14.00 -7.50
CA LEU A 25 -9.57 13.88 -6.19
C LEU A 25 -8.16 14.45 -6.29
N GLN A 26 -7.85 15.40 -5.43
CA GLN A 26 -6.60 16.15 -5.46
C GLN A 26 -5.84 15.97 -4.17
N ASP A 27 -4.54 16.24 -4.23
CA ASP A 27 -3.63 16.21 -3.07
C ASP A 27 -3.75 14.93 -2.24
N ALA A 28 -3.94 13.80 -2.93
CA ALA A 28 -4.11 12.53 -2.26
C ALA A 28 -2.81 12.14 -1.56
N THR A 29 -2.91 11.78 -0.29
CA THR A 29 -1.80 11.34 0.55
C THR A 29 -2.16 10.06 1.27
N LEU A 30 -1.15 9.23 1.54
CA LEU A 30 -1.28 8.00 2.29
C LEU A 30 -0.30 8.02 3.47
N GLN A 31 -0.81 7.77 4.67
CA GLN A 31 -0.05 7.69 5.91
C GLN A 31 -0.15 6.28 6.50
N GLY A 32 0.86 5.87 7.26
CA GLY A 32 0.90 4.58 7.94
C GLY A 32 1.98 3.63 7.43
N PHE A 33 2.75 3.98 6.39
CA PHE A 33 3.92 3.19 5.97
C PHE A 33 4.95 3.01 7.09
N SER A 34 5.03 3.96 8.02
CA SER A 34 5.90 3.87 9.20
C SER A 34 5.50 2.74 10.16
N THR A 35 4.30 2.18 10.05
CA THR A 35 3.82 1.06 10.87
C THR A 35 4.12 -0.31 10.24
N LEU A 36 4.73 -0.33 9.05
CA LEU A 36 5.06 -1.56 8.33
C LEU A 36 5.93 -2.47 9.19
N ARG A 37 5.44 -3.67 9.42
CA ARG A 37 6.15 -4.70 10.18
C ARG A 37 5.97 -6.07 9.56
N ASN A 38 6.89 -6.95 9.91
CA ASN A 38 6.75 -8.38 9.69
C ASN A 38 5.78 -8.96 10.73
N ASP A 39 4.74 -9.65 10.29
CA ASP A 39 3.64 -10.15 11.12
C ASP A 39 3.63 -11.68 11.27
N SER A 40 4.52 -12.39 10.57
CA SER A 40 4.70 -13.83 10.71
C SER A 40 6.17 -14.23 10.85
N ASN A 41 6.43 -15.52 11.08
CA ASN A 41 7.77 -16.07 10.84
C ASN A 41 8.12 -15.92 9.35
N ILE A 42 9.41 -15.84 9.07
CA ILE A 42 9.93 -15.91 7.72
C ILE A 42 10.22 -17.39 7.43
N ASP A 43 9.39 -17.98 6.59
CA ASP A 43 9.57 -19.36 6.15
C ASP A 43 10.58 -19.39 5.01
N VAL A 44 11.61 -20.23 5.14
CA VAL A 44 12.66 -20.39 4.14
C VAL A 44 12.78 -21.87 3.81
N TYR A 45 12.67 -22.21 2.53
CA TYR A 45 12.85 -23.58 2.06
C TYR A 45 13.48 -23.61 0.68
N CYS A 46 14.12 -24.73 0.36
CA CYS A 46 14.66 -24.97 -0.96
C CYS A 46 13.66 -25.78 -1.78
N GLN A 47 13.45 -25.37 -3.02
CA GLN A 47 12.70 -26.13 -4.00
C GLN A 47 13.53 -26.16 -5.28
N ASP A 48 13.97 -27.36 -5.66
CA ASP A 48 14.92 -27.56 -6.75
C ASP A 48 16.20 -26.72 -6.52
N GLU A 49 16.55 -25.83 -7.44
CA GLU A 49 17.71 -24.94 -7.39
C GLU A 49 17.36 -23.53 -6.86
N MET A 50 16.14 -23.36 -6.32
CA MET A 50 15.65 -22.09 -5.79
C MET A 50 15.58 -22.10 -4.27
N VAL A 51 15.94 -20.98 -3.65
CA VAL A 51 15.57 -20.68 -2.25
C VAL A 51 14.35 -19.79 -2.27
N ILE A 52 13.28 -20.26 -1.63
CA ILE A 52 12.02 -19.55 -1.52
C ILE A 52 11.88 -19.03 -0.09
N LEU A 53 11.52 -17.75 0.01
CA LEU A 53 11.24 -17.04 1.25
C LEU A 53 9.80 -16.56 1.24
N ASN A 54 9.06 -16.84 2.30
CA ASN A 54 7.68 -16.38 2.45
C ASN A 54 7.48 -15.74 3.82
N THR A 55 6.74 -14.63 3.87
CA THR A 55 6.31 -14.02 5.12
C THR A 55 5.08 -13.14 4.93
N LEU A 56 4.37 -12.83 6.01
CA LEU A 56 3.30 -11.85 6.06
C LEU A 56 3.84 -10.53 6.60
N MET A 57 3.49 -9.44 5.92
CA MET A 57 3.75 -8.08 6.39
C MET A 57 2.42 -7.39 6.69
N SER A 58 2.39 -6.54 7.70
CA SER A 58 1.20 -5.78 8.07
C SER A 58 1.49 -4.29 8.15
N LEU A 59 0.55 -3.48 7.70
CA LEU A 59 0.41 -2.06 8.03
C LEU A 59 -0.78 -1.90 8.97
N SER A 60 -0.66 -1.01 9.96
CA SER A 60 -1.75 -0.65 10.86
C SER A 60 -2.07 0.83 10.77
N ASP A 61 -3.34 1.18 11.01
CA ASP A 61 -3.85 2.56 11.06
C ASP A 61 -3.51 3.39 9.80
N VAL A 62 -3.66 2.77 8.63
CA VAL A 62 -3.35 3.40 7.35
C VAL A 62 -4.41 4.45 7.04
N THR A 63 -3.98 5.69 6.85
CA THR A 63 -4.88 6.81 6.54
C THR A 63 -4.63 7.30 5.13
N PHE A 64 -5.64 7.18 4.28
CA PHE A 64 -5.71 7.85 3.00
C PHE A 64 -6.53 9.14 3.13
N SER A 65 -6.02 10.25 2.61
CA SER A 65 -6.76 11.51 2.57
C SER A 65 -6.63 12.18 1.23
N CYS A 66 -7.69 12.83 0.76
CA CYS A 66 -7.69 13.61 -0.47
C CYS A 66 -8.73 14.73 -0.43
N GLU A 67 -8.50 15.77 -1.22
CA GLU A 67 -9.50 16.80 -1.48
C GLU A 67 -10.40 16.37 -2.63
N TRP A 68 -11.68 16.70 -2.55
CA TRP A 68 -12.64 16.47 -3.63
C TRP A 68 -13.37 17.75 -3.97
N SER A 69 -13.73 17.89 -5.25
CA SER A 69 -14.55 19.00 -5.73
C SER A 69 -15.51 18.51 -6.81
N GLN A 70 -16.79 18.81 -6.64
CA GLN A 70 -17.83 18.47 -7.59
C GLN A 70 -18.73 19.66 -7.84
N LYS A 71 -18.86 20.01 -9.12
CA LYS A 71 -19.85 21.00 -9.57
C LYS A 71 -21.17 20.29 -9.88
N LEU A 72 -22.24 20.72 -9.20
CA LEU A 72 -23.62 20.39 -9.52
C LEU A 72 -24.36 21.72 -9.81
N LEU A 73 -25.44 22.02 -9.07
CA LEU A 73 -26.07 23.35 -9.08
C LEU A 73 -25.22 24.40 -8.35
N LEU A 74 -24.50 23.97 -7.30
CA LEU A 74 -23.46 24.71 -6.60
C LEU A 74 -22.16 23.90 -6.67
N THR A 75 -21.03 24.55 -6.43
CA THR A 75 -19.75 23.86 -6.24
C THR A 75 -19.68 23.37 -4.80
N PHE A 76 -19.52 22.06 -4.64
CA PHE A 76 -19.21 21.45 -3.35
C PHE A 76 -17.77 20.98 -3.36
N SER A 77 -17.10 21.19 -2.24
CA SER A 77 -15.73 20.75 -2.05
C SER A 77 -15.49 20.41 -0.59
N GLY A 78 -14.59 19.48 -0.36
CA GLY A 78 -14.19 19.10 0.98
C GLY A 78 -13.11 18.04 0.95
N THR A 79 -13.05 17.27 2.01
CA THR A 79 -12.03 16.25 2.22
C THR A 79 -12.70 14.89 2.34
N VAL A 80 -12.05 13.89 1.77
CA VAL A 80 -12.31 12.48 2.05
C VAL A 80 -11.16 11.96 2.90
N THR A 81 -11.50 11.19 3.92
CA THR A 81 -10.53 10.41 4.69
C THR A 81 -10.99 8.96 4.72
N ALA A 82 -10.08 8.04 4.42
CA ALA A 82 -10.29 6.60 4.60
C ALA A 82 -9.24 6.10 5.59
N ILE A 83 -9.68 5.47 6.66
CA ILE A 83 -8.82 4.88 7.69
C ILE A 83 -9.00 3.36 7.60
N VAL A 84 -7.90 2.63 7.47
CA VAL A 84 -7.88 1.17 7.45
C VAL A 84 -7.07 0.69 8.63
N GLU A 85 -7.71 -0.09 9.50
CA GLU A 85 -7.11 -0.56 10.75
C GLU A 85 -5.96 -1.53 10.49
N ASP A 86 -6.12 -2.44 9.52
CA ASP A 86 -5.14 -3.47 9.21
C ASP A 86 -5.09 -3.80 7.71
N ILE A 87 -3.89 -3.80 7.14
CA ILE A 87 -3.60 -4.23 5.78
C ILE A 87 -2.49 -5.28 5.83
N GLN A 88 -2.74 -6.48 5.33
CA GLN A 88 -1.72 -7.53 5.26
C GLN A 88 -1.34 -7.85 3.82
N PHE A 89 -0.05 -8.10 3.63
CA PHE A 89 0.55 -8.52 2.36
C PHE A 89 1.29 -9.83 2.54
N GLN A 90 1.11 -10.75 1.61
CA GLN A 90 2.02 -11.87 1.41
C GLN A 90 3.25 -11.37 0.66
N LEU A 91 4.42 -11.50 1.28
CA LEU A 91 5.71 -11.34 0.63
C LEU A 91 6.23 -12.72 0.24
N GLY A 92 6.56 -12.88 -1.03
CA GLY A 92 7.30 -14.01 -1.57
C GLY A 92 8.62 -13.54 -2.18
N GLY A 93 9.70 -14.24 -1.92
CA GLY A 93 11.00 -14.00 -2.52
C GLY A 93 11.59 -15.28 -3.08
N THR A 94 12.04 -15.26 -4.32
CA THR A 94 12.72 -16.41 -4.95
C THR A 94 14.13 -16.01 -5.30
N PHE A 95 15.09 -16.79 -4.79
CA PHE A 95 16.51 -16.69 -5.15
C PHE A 95 16.86 -17.86 -6.06
N ASN A 96 17.17 -17.56 -7.32
CA ASN A 96 17.73 -18.55 -8.25
C ASN A 96 19.25 -18.62 -8.03
N MET A 97 19.80 -19.83 -7.88
CA MET A 97 21.24 -20.04 -7.64
C MET A 97 22.04 -20.40 -8.91
N ASP A 98 21.39 -20.72 -10.03
CA ASP A 98 22.07 -21.28 -11.22
C ASP A 98 22.62 -20.20 -12.16
N ASP A 99 21.91 -19.08 -12.32
CA ASP A 99 22.27 -17.98 -13.23
C ASP A 99 22.90 -16.78 -12.50
N GLY A 100 23.52 -17.04 -11.35
CA GLY A 100 23.89 -16.00 -10.38
C GLY A 100 22.70 -15.65 -9.47
N VAL A 101 22.98 -15.05 -8.30
CA VAL A 101 21.95 -14.76 -7.29
C VAL A 101 20.97 -13.71 -7.82
N VAL A 102 19.87 -14.15 -8.42
CA VAL A 102 18.77 -13.29 -8.87
C VAL A 102 17.64 -13.39 -7.88
N LEU A 103 17.28 -12.25 -7.29
CA LEU A 103 16.14 -12.12 -6.39
C LEU A 103 14.91 -11.59 -7.14
N ASP A 104 13.87 -12.40 -7.19
CA ASP A 104 12.53 -11.97 -7.58
C ASP A 104 11.65 -11.81 -6.34
N ILE A 105 11.03 -10.64 -6.19
CA ILE A 105 10.13 -10.32 -5.08
C ILE A 105 8.70 -10.22 -5.63
N ASN A 106 7.78 -10.93 -4.99
CA ASN A 106 6.35 -10.78 -5.17
C ASN A 106 5.71 -10.24 -3.89
N VAL A 107 4.78 -9.29 -4.04
CA VAL A 107 4.00 -8.74 -2.94
C VAL A 107 2.55 -8.75 -3.36
N GLU A 108 1.69 -9.38 -2.57
CA GLU A 108 0.26 -9.51 -2.85
C GLU A 108 -0.55 -9.12 -1.61
N LEU A 109 -1.53 -8.24 -1.77
CA LEU A 109 -2.50 -7.93 -0.73
C LEU A 109 -3.33 -9.17 -0.39
N THR A 110 -3.30 -9.58 0.87
CA THR A 110 -4.07 -10.74 1.35
C THR A 110 -5.21 -10.37 2.29
N LYS A 111 -5.12 -9.21 2.96
CA LYS A 111 -6.14 -8.74 3.89
C LYS A 111 -6.25 -7.22 3.88
N LEU A 112 -7.49 -6.75 3.95
CA LEU A 112 -7.84 -5.35 4.17
C LEU A 112 -9.04 -5.30 5.12
N ASP A 113 -8.86 -4.70 6.29
CA ASP A 113 -9.84 -4.79 7.38
C ASP A 113 -10.01 -3.46 8.14
N GLY A 114 -11.20 -3.26 8.72
CA GLY A 114 -11.52 -2.07 9.51
C GLY A 114 -11.60 -0.76 8.71
N LEU A 115 -12.03 -0.81 7.44
CA LEU A 115 -12.12 0.40 6.60
C LEU A 115 -13.27 1.33 7.04
N ASN A 116 -12.89 2.53 7.49
CA ASN A 116 -13.78 3.60 7.92
C ASN A 116 -13.63 4.84 7.02
N LEU A 117 -14.76 5.45 6.63
CA LEU A 117 -14.78 6.61 5.75
C LEU A 117 -15.32 7.86 6.44
N GLY A 118 -14.58 8.95 6.31
CA GLY A 118 -14.96 10.30 6.73
C GLY A 118 -15.10 11.23 5.53
N PHE A 119 -16.11 12.10 5.57
CA PHE A 119 -16.35 13.10 4.53
C PHE A 119 -16.64 14.46 5.14
N SER A 120 -16.08 15.51 4.54
CA SER A 120 -16.42 16.90 4.83
C SER A 120 -16.91 17.63 3.58
N GLY A 121 -17.53 18.80 3.75
CA GLY A 121 -17.91 19.67 2.62
C GLY A 121 -19.19 19.30 1.87
N LEU A 122 -19.95 18.30 2.36
CA LEU A 122 -21.12 17.75 1.66
C LEU A 122 -22.45 18.47 1.94
N GLY A 123 -22.49 19.39 2.91
CA GLY A 123 -23.74 19.99 3.37
C GLY A 123 -24.79 18.93 3.77
N PRO A 124 -26.10 19.22 3.71
CA PRO A 124 -27.16 18.28 4.08
C PRO A 124 -27.39 17.15 3.04
N LEU A 125 -26.53 16.98 2.03
CA LEU A 125 -26.79 16.10 0.89
C LEU A 125 -26.28 14.66 1.12
N ASN A 126 -27.12 13.83 1.73
CA ASN A 126 -26.84 12.41 1.98
C ASN A 126 -26.58 11.57 0.70
N LEU A 127 -27.14 11.96 -0.44
CA LEU A 127 -27.00 11.19 -1.68
C LEU A 127 -25.58 11.26 -2.27
N VAL A 128 -24.89 12.39 -2.07
CA VAL A 128 -23.51 12.59 -2.56
C VAL A 128 -22.52 11.75 -1.73
N ILE A 129 -22.78 11.57 -0.43
CA ILE A 129 -21.97 10.72 0.46
C ILE A 129 -21.88 9.29 -0.09
N LYS A 130 -23.01 8.69 -0.48
CA LYS A 130 -23.03 7.30 -0.98
C LYS A 130 -22.24 7.11 -2.27
N LEU A 131 -22.35 8.06 -3.20
CA LEU A 131 -21.64 8.00 -4.48
C LEU A 131 -20.13 8.15 -4.28
N ILE A 132 -19.70 9.15 -3.51
CA ILE A 132 -18.28 9.38 -3.25
C ILE A 132 -17.71 8.22 -2.41
N GLY A 133 -18.47 7.71 -1.44
CA GLY A 133 -18.07 6.56 -0.63
C GLY A 133 -17.71 5.33 -1.44
N ASN A 134 -18.59 4.90 -2.36
CA ASN A 134 -18.31 3.76 -3.22
C ASN A 134 -17.10 3.98 -4.13
N VAL A 135 -16.94 5.19 -4.66
CA VAL A 135 -15.79 5.53 -5.51
C VAL A 135 -14.48 5.49 -4.71
N VAL A 136 -14.50 5.99 -3.47
CA VAL A 136 -13.30 5.98 -2.61
C VAL A 136 -12.95 4.57 -2.17
N LEU A 137 -13.96 3.72 -1.90
CA LEU A 137 -13.76 2.30 -1.62
C LEU A 137 -13.04 1.61 -2.79
N ASP A 138 -13.55 1.82 -4.00
CA ASP A 138 -13.00 1.24 -5.23
C ASP A 138 -11.55 1.69 -5.48
N ILE A 139 -11.28 2.99 -5.29
CA ILE A 139 -9.93 3.56 -5.38
C ILE A 139 -9.00 2.94 -4.35
N PHE A 140 -9.45 2.78 -3.12
CA PHE A 140 -8.61 2.21 -2.08
C PHE A 140 -8.27 0.74 -2.40
N GLN A 141 -9.29 -0.04 -2.74
CA GLN A 141 -9.14 -1.47 -3.02
C GLN A 141 -8.31 -1.75 -4.28
N HIS A 142 -8.38 -0.90 -5.29
CA HIS A 142 -7.68 -1.16 -6.56
C HIS A 142 -6.45 -0.29 -6.77
N GLU A 143 -6.57 1.03 -6.69
CA GLU A 143 -5.48 1.94 -7.03
C GLU A 143 -4.46 2.06 -5.88
N ILE A 144 -4.95 2.27 -4.65
CA ILE A 144 -4.07 2.44 -3.49
C ILE A 144 -3.38 1.12 -3.15
N SER A 145 -4.12 0.02 -3.11
CA SER A 145 -3.56 -1.31 -2.82
C SER A 145 -2.48 -1.72 -3.81
N LYS A 146 -2.72 -1.54 -5.12
CA LYS A 146 -1.71 -1.80 -6.16
C LYS A 146 -0.48 -0.90 -6.04
N LYS A 147 -0.69 0.36 -5.66
CA LYS A 147 0.42 1.31 -5.44
C LYS A 147 1.25 0.91 -4.22
N LEU A 148 0.61 0.45 -3.14
CA LEU A 148 1.27 -0.13 -1.97
C LEU A 148 2.14 -1.33 -2.37
N GLU A 149 1.57 -2.33 -3.06
CA GLU A 149 2.29 -3.50 -3.56
C GLU A 149 3.50 -3.12 -4.42
N THR A 150 3.32 -2.17 -5.34
CA THR A 150 4.39 -1.70 -6.24
C THR A 150 5.54 -1.05 -5.47
N VAL A 151 5.22 -0.19 -4.50
CA VAL A 151 6.23 0.48 -3.66
C VAL A 151 6.97 -0.53 -2.79
N LEU A 152 6.24 -1.45 -2.16
CA LEU A 152 6.81 -2.52 -1.34
C LEU A 152 7.73 -3.41 -2.18
N LYS A 153 7.24 -3.91 -3.32
CA LYS A 153 8.03 -4.75 -4.24
C LYS A 153 9.31 -4.07 -4.70
N SER A 154 9.19 -2.86 -5.25
CA SER A 154 10.36 -2.15 -5.81
C SER A 154 11.39 -1.79 -4.73
N THR A 155 10.94 -1.35 -3.56
CA THR A 155 11.85 -0.99 -2.46
C THR A 155 12.53 -2.22 -1.88
N LEU A 156 11.78 -3.29 -1.61
CA LEU A 156 12.34 -4.55 -1.12
C LEU A 156 13.30 -5.18 -2.13
N GLN A 157 12.94 -5.20 -3.41
CA GLN A 157 13.80 -5.74 -4.45
C GLN A 157 15.09 -4.92 -4.57
N SER A 158 15.03 -3.59 -4.54
CA SER A 158 16.23 -2.74 -4.56
C SER A 158 17.14 -3.01 -3.36
N GLU A 159 16.60 -2.99 -2.14
CA GLU A 159 17.37 -3.17 -0.90
C GLU A 159 17.96 -4.58 -0.76
N LEU A 160 17.23 -5.60 -1.22
CA LEU A 160 17.66 -6.99 -1.10
C LEU A 160 18.52 -7.46 -2.28
N SER A 161 18.40 -6.85 -3.46
CA SER A 161 19.28 -7.13 -4.62
C SER A 161 20.74 -6.67 -4.41
N GLY A 162 20.97 -5.74 -3.48
CA GLY A 162 22.32 -5.34 -3.06
C GLY A 162 23.07 -6.45 -2.32
N PHE A 163 22.44 -7.60 -2.10
CA PHE A 163 23.04 -8.75 -1.43
C PHE A 163 24.00 -9.50 -2.36
N GLN A 164 25.30 -9.30 -2.14
CA GLN A 164 26.33 -10.22 -2.62
C GLN A 164 26.50 -11.33 -1.58
N MET A 165 26.15 -12.58 -1.92
CA MET A 165 26.56 -13.74 -1.14
C MET A 165 28.04 -14.01 -1.37
N THR A 166 28.89 -13.52 -0.46
CA THR A 166 30.26 -14.03 -0.35
C THR A 166 30.20 -15.39 0.34
N PHE A 167 30.47 -16.44 -0.42
CA PHE A 167 30.75 -17.78 0.08
C PHE A 167 32.23 -17.94 0.44
#